data_AF-A0A919XMJ4-F1
#
_entry.id   AF-A0A919XMJ4-F1
#
_cell.length_a   1.000
_cell.length_b   1.000
_cell.length_c   1.000
_cell.angle_alpha   90.00
_cell.angle_beta   90.00
_cell.angle_gamma   90.00
#
_symmetry.space_group_name_H-M   'P 1'
#
loop_
_entity.id
_entity.type
_entity.pdbx_description
1 polymer ?
#
loop_
_entity_poly.entity_id
_entity_poly.type
_entity_poly.pdbx_seq_one_letter_code
_entity_poly.pdbx_strand_id
1 'polypeptide(L)'
;MLSASKSPPLIPVLGPQRHWEKESLIRSNRNPENGYRTFTSGELKKIIVLSSLRKTVYFIENMRQLLTALETSDFAAIERSFKMALQQLNEQLKNQMNGISEMMKYIELQSTLSVEAPKL
;
A
#
# COMPACT_ATOMS: atom_id res chain seq x y z
N MET A 1 31.42 28.82 -15.20
CA MET A 1 31.63 27.36 -15.14
C MET A 1 30.95 26.83 -13.88
N LEU A 2 29.63 26.57 -13.93
CA LEU A 2 28.99 25.25 -13.86
C LEU A 2 29.69 24.19 -12.96
N SER A 3 29.13 23.91 -11.79
CA SER A 3 28.39 22.66 -11.58
C SER A 3 27.45 22.77 -10.36
N ALA A 4 26.23 23.23 -10.59
CA ALA A 4 25.13 22.90 -9.69
C ALA A 4 24.87 21.40 -9.85
N SER A 5 25.45 20.58 -8.96
CA SER A 5 25.12 19.16 -8.84
C SER A 5 23.67 19.07 -8.38
N LYS A 6 22.79 18.88 -9.36
CA LYS A 6 21.36 18.64 -9.20
C LYS A 6 21.20 17.31 -8.44
N SER A 7 21.26 17.38 -7.12
CA SER A 7 21.06 16.22 -6.25
C SER A 7 19.63 15.71 -6.44
N PRO A 8 19.43 14.41 -6.74
CA PRO A 8 18.10 13.84 -6.97
C PRO A 8 17.25 13.95 -5.69
N PRO A 9 15.91 13.98 -5.82
CA PRO A 9 15.06 14.47 -4.75
C PRO A 9 15.25 13.63 -3.49
N LEU A 10 15.46 14.35 -2.40
CA LEU A 10 15.25 13.92 -1.03
C LEU A 10 13.98 13.04 -1.02
N ILE A 11 14.00 11.92 -0.32
CA ILE A 11 12.76 11.26 0.12
C ILE A 11 12.44 11.83 1.51
N PRO A 12 11.76 12.99 1.66
CA PRO A 12 11.24 13.36 2.96
C PRO A 12 9.82 12.82 3.08
N VAL A 13 9.64 11.58 3.56
CA VAL A 13 8.32 11.19 4.10
C VAL A 13 8.48 10.26 5.30
N LEU A 14 8.65 10.89 6.46
CA LEU A 14 8.56 10.29 7.79
C LEU A 14 7.11 9.88 8.06
N GLY A 15 6.85 8.56 8.13
CA GLY A 15 5.58 8.03 8.62
C GLY A 15 5.51 6.50 8.48
N PRO A 16 5.31 5.97 7.26
CA PRO A 16 5.12 4.54 7.04
C PRO A 16 6.36 3.68 7.32
N GLN A 17 7.56 4.22 7.07
CA GLN A 17 8.82 3.51 7.33
C GLN A 17 9.04 3.23 8.83
N ARG A 18 8.59 4.12 9.73
CA ARG A 18 8.71 3.91 11.19
C ARG A 18 7.79 2.80 11.68
N HIS A 19 6.58 2.71 11.11
CA HIS A 19 5.65 1.63 11.40
C HIS A 19 6.22 0.28 10.94
N TRP A 20 6.82 0.21 9.76
CA TRP A 20 7.45 -1.02 9.24
C TRP A 20 8.73 -1.43 9.99
N GLU A 21 9.52 -0.47 10.49
CA GLU A 21 10.63 -0.74 11.40
C GLU A 21 10.13 -1.32 12.73
N LYS A 22 9.05 -0.76 13.31
CA LYS A 22 8.43 -1.28 14.55
C LYS A 22 7.87 -2.69 14.36
N GLU A 23 7.27 -2.97 13.21
CA GLU A 23 6.75 -4.29 12.85
C GLU A 23 7.86 -5.28 12.41
N SER A 24 9.14 -4.89 12.46
CA SER A 24 10.30 -5.71 12.03
C SER A 24 10.26 -6.16 10.55
N LEU A 25 9.56 -5.43 9.69
CA LEU A 25 9.42 -5.74 8.25
C LEU A 25 10.59 -5.23 7.42
N ILE A 26 11.22 -4.13 7.86
CA ILE A 26 12.41 -3.53 7.25
C ILE A 26 13.41 -3.28 8.36
N ARG A 27 14.68 -3.60 8.11
CA ARG A 27 15.80 -3.18 8.96
C ARG A 27 16.49 -1.99 8.29
N SER A 28 17.06 -1.11 9.10
CA SER A 28 17.82 0.04 8.63
C SER A 28 19.08 0.12 9.45
N ASN A 29 20.23 0.14 8.79
CA ASN A 29 21.48 0.48 9.46
C ASN A 29 21.75 1.97 9.30
N ARG A 30 22.32 2.61 10.33
CA ARG A 30 22.77 4.00 10.24
C ARG A 30 24.26 4.00 9.93
N ASN A 31 24.64 4.70 8.88
CA ASN A 31 26.06 4.92 8.61
C ASN A 31 26.64 5.76 9.75
N PRO A 32 27.70 5.27 10.43
CA PRO A 32 28.28 5.93 11.61
C PRO A 32 28.91 7.29 11.29
N GLU A 33 29.28 7.56 10.04
CA GLU A 33 29.96 8.81 9.68
C GLU A 33 29.02 9.99 9.39
N ASN A 34 27.80 9.73 8.91
CA ASN A 34 26.89 10.78 8.45
C ASN A 34 25.46 10.64 8.99
N GLY A 35 25.18 9.60 9.77
CA GLY A 35 23.88 9.37 10.40
C GLY A 35 22.73 9.00 9.46
N TYR A 36 23.00 8.88 8.15
CA TYR A 36 22.00 8.51 7.15
C TYR A 36 21.65 7.02 7.24
N ARG A 37 20.41 6.70 6.86
CA ARG A 37 19.92 5.33 6.76
C ARG A 37 20.45 4.67 5.49
N THR A 38 21.18 3.59 5.67
CA THR A 38 21.62 2.71 4.58
C THR A 38 20.77 1.46 4.55
N PHE A 39 20.37 1.05 3.35
CA PHE A 39 19.59 -0.16 3.10
C PHE A 39 20.35 -1.08 2.16
N THR A 40 20.28 -2.37 2.41
CA THR A 40 20.77 -3.41 1.51
C THR A 40 19.86 -3.56 0.28
N SER A 41 20.36 -4.19 -0.78
CA SER A 41 19.53 -4.49 -1.97
C SER A 41 18.28 -5.31 -1.62
N GLY A 42 18.36 -6.23 -0.66
CA GLY A 42 17.21 -6.99 -0.17
C GLY A 42 16.17 -6.09 0.52
N GLU A 43 16.61 -5.17 1.37
CA GLU A 43 15.71 -4.20 2.02
C GLU A 43 15.07 -3.24 1.01
N LEU A 44 15.80 -2.83 -0.04
CA LEU A 44 15.23 -2.03 -1.12
C LEU A 44 14.12 -2.78 -1.87
N LYS A 45 14.31 -4.08 -2.18
CA LYS A 45 13.25 -4.91 -2.78
C LYS A 45 12.01 -4.99 -1.88
N LYS A 46 12.21 -5.20 -0.58
CA LYS A 46 11.12 -5.19 0.42
C LYS A 46 10.39 -3.85 0.45
N ILE A 47 11.12 -2.73 0.46
CA ILE A 47 10.54 -1.38 0.46
C ILE A 47 9.68 -1.16 -0.79
N ILE A 48 10.16 -1.55 -1.98
CA ILE A 48 9.41 -1.42 -3.22
C ILE A 48 8.09 -2.21 -3.12
N VAL A 49 8.15 -3.49 -2.74
CA VAL A 49 6.96 -4.34 -2.61
C VAL A 49 5.98 -3.78 -1.56
N LEU A 50 6.48 -3.41 -0.37
CA LEU A 50 5.68 -2.80 0.69
C LEU A 50 5.04 -1.48 0.24
N SER A 51 5.73 -0.68 -0.58
CA SER A 51 5.21 0.59 -1.08
C SER A 51 4.08 0.40 -2.09
N SER A 52 4.19 -0.60 -2.97
CA SER A 52 3.14 -0.95 -3.94
C SER A 52 1.89 -1.50 -3.26
N LEU A 53 2.07 -2.21 -2.15
CA LEU A 53 0.99 -2.91 -1.44
C LEU A 53 0.43 -2.13 -0.24
N ARG A 54 0.92 -0.92 0.03
CA ARG A 54 0.51 -0.12 1.19
C ARG A 54 -0.97 0.29 1.17
N LYS A 55 -1.53 0.55 -0.01
CA LYS A 55 -2.90 1.06 -0.18
C LYS A 55 -3.96 -0.05 -0.25
N THR A 56 -3.53 -1.23 -0.61
CA THR A 56 -4.33 -2.45 -0.52
C THR A 56 -4.37 -2.83 0.95
N VAL A 57 -5.56 -3.09 1.50
CA VAL A 57 -5.77 -3.49 2.91
C VAL A 57 -5.15 -4.87 3.13
N TYR A 58 -3.83 -4.94 3.20
CA TYR A 58 -3.11 -6.18 3.44
C TYR A 58 -3.09 -6.44 4.93
N PHE A 59 -3.56 -7.62 5.29
CA PHE A 59 -3.31 -8.21 6.59
C PHE A 59 -1.79 -8.40 6.76
N ILE A 60 -1.25 -7.94 7.90
CA ILE A 60 0.19 -7.92 8.18
C ILE A 60 0.84 -9.32 8.03
N GLU A 61 0.09 -10.39 8.29
CA GLU A 61 0.56 -11.78 8.21
C GLU A 61 0.99 -12.20 6.80
N ASN A 62 0.17 -11.91 5.79
CA ASN A 62 0.47 -12.28 4.40
C ASN A 62 1.68 -11.49 3.87
N MET A 63 1.88 -10.27 4.38
CA MET A 63 3.04 -9.45 4.07
C MET A 63 4.32 -10.03 4.67
N ARG A 64 4.29 -10.56 5.90
CA ARG A 64 5.45 -11.23 6.50
C ARG A 64 5.89 -12.44 5.67
N GLN A 65 4.94 -13.25 5.22
CA GLN A 65 5.22 -14.42 4.39
C GLN A 65 5.84 -14.02 3.04
N LEU A 66 5.27 -13.01 2.37
CA LEU A 66 5.80 -12.47 1.12
C LEU A 66 7.22 -11.91 1.29
N LEU A 67 7.48 -11.16 2.36
CA LEU A 67 8.81 -10.60 2.62
C LEU A 67 9.86 -11.66 2.95
N THR A 68 9.45 -12.77 3.57
CA THR A 68 10.32 -13.92 3.81
C THR A 68 10.64 -14.65 2.52
N ALA A 69 9.64 -14.88 1.66
CA ALA A 69 9.83 -15.48 0.34
C ALA A 69 10.73 -14.64 -0.58
N LEU A 70 10.69 -13.31 -0.43
CA LEU A 70 11.61 -12.39 -1.12
C LEU A 70 13.06 -12.52 -0.68
N GLU A 71 13.33 -12.92 0.57
CA GLU A 71 14.69 -13.20 1.05
C GLU A 71 15.20 -14.53 0.53
N THR A 72 14.35 -15.57 0.52
CA THR A 72 14.70 -16.91 0.03
C THR A 72 14.70 -17.02 -1.50
N SER A 73 14.26 -15.97 -2.20
CA SER A 73 14.05 -15.98 -3.66
C SER A 73 13.14 -17.11 -4.13
N ASP A 74 12.18 -17.50 -3.30
CA ASP A 74 11.16 -18.49 -3.65
C ASP A 74 10.10 -17.85 -4.56
N PHE A 75 10.36 -17.91 -5.87
CA PHE A 75 9.49 -17.31 -6.87
C PHE A 75 8.08 -17.91 -6.88
N ALA A 76 7.93 -19.19 -6.53
CA ALA A 76 6.62 -19.84 -6.49
C ALA A 76 5.77 -19.32 -5.31
N ALA A 77 6.38 -19.18 -4.12
CA ALA A 77 5.71 -18.60 -2.97
C ALA A 77 5.37 -17.11 -3.19
N ILE A 78 6.26 -16.36 -3.84
CA ILE A 78 6.02 -14.96 -4.23
C ILE A 78 4.81 -14.88 -5.18
N GLU A 79 4.79 -15.67 -6.25
CA GLU A 79 3.69 -15.65 -7.23
C GLU A 79 2.35 -16.01 -6.59
N ARG A 80 2.33 -17.04 -5.73
CA ARG A 80 1.13 -17.44 -4.99
C ARG A 80 0.61 -16.31 -4.11
N SER A 81 1.50 -15.63 -3.39
CA SER A 81 1.14 -14.51 -2.52
C SER A 81 0.52 -13.36 -3.31
N PHE A 82 1.09 -13.01 -4.46
CA PHE A 82 0.53 -11.99 -5.35
C PHE A 82 -0.83 -12.39 -5.93
N LYS A 83 -1.00 -13.66 -6.34
CA LYS A 83 -2.28 -14.18 -6.83
C LYS A 83 -3.38 -14.08 -5.77
N MET A 84 -3.09 -14.52 -4.54
CA MET A 84 -4.05 -14.45 -3.44
C MET A 84 -4.47 -13.00 -3.15
N ALA A 85 -3.52 -12.08 -3.16
CA ALA A 85 -3.83 -10.69 -2.94
C ALA A 85 -4.66 -10.05 -4.04
N LEU A 86 -4.38 -10.39 -5.31
CA LEU A 86 -5.18 -9.92 -6.44
C LEU A 86 -6.63 -10.41 -6.34
N GLN A 87 -6.83 -11.67 -5.91
CA GLN A 87 -8.17 -12.21 -5.67
C GLN A 87 -8.90 -11.43 -4.58
N GLN A 88 -8.25 -11.18 -3.43
CA GLN A 88 -8.86 -10.40 -2.35
C GLN A 88 -9.20 -8.97 -2.77
N LEU A 89 -8.33 -8.31 -3.56
CA LEU A 89 -8.60 -6.97 -4.08
C LEU A 89 -9.82 -6.96 -5.00
N ASN A 90 -9.94 -7.97 -5.88
CA ASN A 90 -11.10 -8.10 -6.76
C ASN A 90 -12.40 -8.33 -5.98
N GLU A 91 -12.36 -9.14 -4.93
CA GLU A 91 -13.51 -9.33 -4.03
C GLU A 91 -13.92 -8.04 -3.32
N GLN A 92 -12.94 -7.29 -2.79
CA GLN A 92 -13.20 -5.99 -2.18
C GLN A 92 -13.79 -4.99 -3.18
N LEU A 93 -13.24 -4.91 -4.39
CA LEU A 93 -13.74 -4.04 -5.45
C LEU A 93 -15.19 -4.40 -5.80
N LYS A 94 -15.50 -5.69 -5.93
CA LYS A 94 -16.87 -6.16 -6.18
C LYS A 94 -17.82 -5.73 -5.06
N ASN A 95 -17.42 -5.87 -3.81
CA ASN A 95 -18.24 -5.45 -2.67
C ASN A 95 -18.45 -3.92 -2.64
N GLN A 96 -17.41 -3.14 -2.95
CA GLN A 96 -17.54 -1.69 -3.07
C GLN A 96 -18.48 -1.29 -4.19
N MET A 97 -18.39 -1.94 -5.36
CA MET A 97 -19.28 -1.66 -6.49
C MET A 97 -20.74 -1.97 -6.16
N ASN A 98 -20.99 -3.08 -5.46
CA ASN A 98 -22.33 -3.41 -4.96
C ASN A 98 -22.83 -2.34 -3.98
N GLY A 99 -22.00 -1.90 -3.04
CA GLY A 99 -22.36 -0.83 -2.11
C GLY A 99 -22.68 0.50 -2.79
N ILE A 100 -21.89 0.88 -3.82
CA ILE A 100 -22.15 2.06 -4.64
C ILE A 100 -23.49 1.92 -5.37
N SER A 101 -23.78 0.75 -5.95
CA SER A 101 -25.05 0.50 -6.64
C SER A 101 -26.25 0.68 -5.70
N GLU A 102 -26.20 0.13 -4.49
CA GLU A 102 -27.28 0.31 -3.51
C GLU A 102 -27.41 1.77 -3.04
N MET A 103 -26.29 2.48 -2.84
CA MET A 103 -26.33 3.91 -2.54
C MET A 103 -26.94 4.74 -3.67
N MET A 104 -26.63 4.42 -4.93
CA MET A 104 -27.22 5.10 -6.08
C MET A 104 -28.74 4.93 -6.12
N LYS A 105 -29.24 3.70 -5.90
CA LYS A 105 -30.69 3.44 -5.80
C LYS A 105 -31.34 4.27 -4.68
N TYR A 106 -30.69 4.37 -3.52
CA TYR A 106 -31.20 5.17 -2.40
C TYR A 106 -31.27 6.66 -2.75
N ILE A 107 -30.25 7.21 -3.40
CA ILE A 107 -30.22 8.61 -3.83
C ILE A 107 -31.34 8.88 -4.85
N GLU A 108 -31.54 7.97 -5.81
CA GLU A 108 -32.62 8.07 -6.80
C GLU A 108 -34.01 8.08 -6.13
N LEU A 109 -34.24 7.17 -5.17
CA LEU A 109 -35.48 7.12 -4.41
C LEU A 109 -35.75 8.42 -3.65
N GLN A 110 -34.74 8.97 -2.96
CA GLN A 110 -34.85 10.24 -2.24
C GLN A 110 -35.15 11.42 -3.18
N SER A 111 -34.51 11.44 -4.36
CA SER A 111 -34.77 12.49 -5.36
C SER A 111 -36.20 12.46 -5.89
N THR A 112 -36.81 11.28 -5.97
CA THR A 112 -38.20 11.09 -6.43
C THR A 112 -39.20 11.51 -5.34
N LEU A 113 -38.95 11.12 -4.09
CA LEU A 113 -39.78 11.48 -2.93
C LEU A 113 -39.77 12.97 -2.63
N SER A 114 -38.65 13.67 -2.88
CA SER A 114 -38.55 15.11 -2.65
C SER A 114 -39.33 15.96 -3.66
N VAL A 115 -39.78 15.40 -4.78
CA VAL A 115 -40.60 16.10 -5.81
C VAL A 115 -42.09 16.05 -5.48
N GLU A 116 -42.54 15.08 -4.67
CA GLU A 116 -43.96 14.89 -4.32
C GLU A 116 -44.41 15.57 -3.02
N ALA A 117 -43.52 16.22 -2.27
CA ALA A 117 -43.91 16.94 -1.06
C ALA A 117 -44.76 18.18 -1.42
N PRO A 118 -46.07 18.23 -1.05
CA PRO A 118 -46.87 19.41 -1.30
C PRO A 118 -46.30 20.56 -0.47
N LYS A 119 -45.96 21.67 -1.12
CA LYS A 119 -45.66 22.93 -0.45
C LYS A 119 -46.93 23.36 0.30
N LEU A 120 -46.92 23.18 1.62
CA LEU A 120 -47.86 23.82 2.55
C LEU A 120 -47.60 25.33 2.59
#